data_AF-A0A838UY03-F1
#
_entry.id   AF-A0A838UY03-F1
#
_cell.length_a   1.000
_cell.length_b   1.000
_cell.length_c   1.000
_cell.angle_alpha   90.00
_cell.angle_beta   90.00
_cell.angle_gamma   90.00
#
_symmetry.space_group_name_H-M   'P 1'
#
loop_
_entity.id
_entity.type
_entity.pdbx_description
1 polymer ?
#
loop_
_entity_poly.entity_id
_entity_poly.type
_entity_poly.pdbx_seq_one_letter_code
_entity_poly.pdbx_strand_id
1 'polypeptide(L)'
;RQRTDSTHVLAAVKALNHLELVGETLRHALNVLATVVPEWLKQHVLLEWFDGYGERFEDYRLPKDKTERDAVSVVIGMDGSHLMACIDQASDLPRLAALPAVQTLADVWQ
;
A
#
# COMPACT_ATOMS: atom_id res chain seq x y z
N ARG A 1 33.49 -23.67 0.41
CA ARG A 1 32.09 -23.78 0.92
C ARG A 1 31.55 -22.36 1.09
N GLN A 2 30.92 -21.79 0.05
CA GLN A 2 30.24 -20.49 0.06
C GLN A 2 28.96 -20.65 -0.78
N ARG A 3 27.84 -21.00 -0.15
CA ARG A 3 26.49 -21.04 -0.77
C ARG A 3 25.43 -20.96 0.34
N THR A 4 25.36 -19.82 1.03
CA THR A 4 24.22 -19.51 1.92
C THR A 4 23.90 -18.01 1.93
N ASP A 5 24.86 -17.14 1.58
CA ASP A 5 24.65 -15.69 1.61
C ASP A 5 23.78 -15.16 0.45
N SER A 6 24.05 -15.60 -0.78
CA SER A 6 23.36 -15.06 -1.97
C SER A 6 21.85 -15.35 -2.04
N THR A 7 21.37 -16.42 -1.41
CA THR A 7 19.94 -16.72 -1.33
C THR A 7 19.22 -15.81 -0.33
N HIS A 8 19.89 -15.46 0.77
CA HIS A 8 19.32 -14.58 1.81
C HIS A 8 19.20 -13.14 1.29
N VAL A 9 20.23 -12.66 0.59
CA VAL A 9 20.23 -11.33 -0.02
C VAL A 9 19.12 -11.21 -1.07
N LEU A 10 18.94 -12.21 -1.94
CA LEU A 10 17.89 -12.18 -2.98
C LEU A 10 16.48 -12.19 -2.39
N ALA A 11 16.23 -12.99 -1.36
CA ALA A 11 14.94 -13.02 -0.67
C ALA A 11 14.64 -11.69 0.03
N ALA A 12 15.64 -11.08 0.67
CA ALA A 12 15.51 -9.77 1.31
C ALA A 12 15.25 -8.65 0.30
N VAL A 13 15.92 -8.66 -0.85
CA VAL A 13 15.69 -7.70 -1.95
C VAL A 13 14.30 -7.88 -2.55
N LYS A 14 13.83 -9.11 -2.78
CA LYS A 14 12.48 -9.36 -3.26
C LYS A 14 11.39 -8.89 -2.29
N ALA A 15 11.59 -9.14 -0.99
CA ALA A 15 10.65 -8.68 0.04
C ALA A 15 10.62 -7.14 0.11
N LEU A 16 11.77 -6.48 -0.03
CA LEU A 16 11.86 -5.03 -0.07
C LEU A 16 11.14 -4.46 -1.31
N ASN A 17 11.47 -4.98 -2.50
CA ASN A 17 10.84 -4.55 -3.75
C ASN A 17 9.32 -4.77 -3.73
N HIS A 18 8.84 -5.85 -3.10
CA HIS A 18 7.41 -6.09 -2.96
C HIS A 18 6.76 -5.11 -2.00
N LEU A 19 7.38 -4.83 -0.85
CA LEU A 19 6.89 -3.83 0.10
C LEU A 19 6.82 -2.43 -0.53
N GLU A 20 7.84 -2.06 -1.32
CA GLU A 20 7.87 -0.82 -2.10
C GLU A 20 6.70 -0.77 -3.10
N LEU A 21 6.54 -1.81 -3.92
CA LEU A 21 5.47 -1.89 -4.90
C LEU A 21 4.07 -1.77 -4.26
N VAL A 22 3.84 -2.51 -3.18
CA VAL A 22 2.56 -2.53 -2.46
C VAL A 22 2.28 -1.16 -1.85
N GLY A 23 3.27 -0.55 -1.18
CA GLY A 23 3.16 0.79 -0.59
C GLY A 23 2.93 1.89 -1.64
N GLU A 24 3.66 1.86 -2.75
CA GLU A 24 3.48 2.81 -3.85
C GLU A 24 2.13 2.69 -4.54
N THR A 25 1.63 1.45 -4.71
CA THR A 25 0.33 1.20 -5.33
C THR A 25 -0.80 1.69 -4.44
N LEU A 26 -0.73 1.43 -3.13
CA LEU A 26 -1.69 1.96 -2.16
C LEU A 26 -1.68 3.48 -2.15
N ARG A 27 -0.49 4.09 -2.12
CA ARG A 27 -0.32 5.55 -2.22
C ARG A 27 -0.95 6.12 -3.49
N HIS A 28 -0.74 5.46 -4.63
CA HIS A 28 -1.30 5.89 -5.90
C HIS A 28 -2.84 5.86 -5.87
N ALA A 29 -3.43 4.78 -5.36
CA ALA A 29 -4.88 4.64 -5.20
C ALA A 29 -5.45 5.75 -4.30
N LEU A 30 -4.83 5.99 -3.14
CA LEU A 30 -5.24 7.05 -2.21
C LEU A 30 -5.20 8.44 -2.87
N ASN A 31 -4.15 8.76 -3.63
CA ASN A 31 -4.04 10.05 -4.33
C ASN A 31 -5.12 10.23 -5.41
N VAL A 32 -5.43 9.19 -6.17
CA VAL A 32 -6.52 9.23 -7.16
C VAL A 32 -7.85 9.42 -6.46
N LEU A 33 -8.13 8.68 -5.39
CA LEU A 33 -9.34 8.81 -4.59
C LEU A 33 -9.47 10.22 -3.96
N ALA A 34 -8.37 10.79 -3.48
CA ALA A 34 -8.35 12.14 -2.94
C ALA A 34 -8.71 13.20 -4.01
N THR A 35 -8.45 12.91 -5.27
CA THR A 35 -8.78 13.80 -6.40
C THR A 35 -10.23 13.64 -6.84
N VAL A 36 -10.71 12.39 -6.98
CA VAL A 36 -12.02 12.10 -7.61
C VAL A 36 -13.18 12.04 -6.61
N VAL A 37 -12.92 11.62 -5.37
CA VAL A 37 -13.92 11.48 -4.31
C VAL A 37 -13.38 11.91 -2.92
N PRO A 38 -12.88 13.15 -2.77
CA PRO A 38 -12.22 13.61 -1.55
C PRO A 38 -13.10 13.49 -0.29
N GLU A 39 -14.40 13.75 -0.40
CA GLU A 39 -15.31 13.70 0.73
C GLU A 39 -15.52 12.26 1.23
N TRP A 40 -15.73 11.32 0.30
CA TRP A 40 -15.83 9.90 0.64
C TRP A 40 -14.54 9.41 1.30
N LEU A 41 -13.39 9.77 0.73
CA LEU A 41 -12.10 9.33 1.27
C LEU A 41 -11.93 9.80 2.73
N LYS A 42 -12.23 11.08 3.02
CA LYS A 42 -12.16 11.63 4.39
C LYS A 42 -13.06 10.92 5.41
N GLN A 43 -14.12 10.26 4.98
CA GLN A 43 -15.00 9.51 5.88
C GLN A 43 -14.50 8.08 6.15
N HIS A 44 -13.62 7.54 5.31
CA HIS A 44 -13.25 6.12 5.31
C HIS A 44 -11.76 5.86 5.62
N VAL A 45 -10.89 6.86 5.55
CA VAL A 45 -9.47 6.71 5.93
C VAL A 45 -9.10 7.62 7.09
N LEU A 46 -8.19 7.15 7.94
CA LEU A 46 -7.71 7.93 9.09
C LEU A 46 -6.83 9.10 8.62
N LEU A 47 -6.84 10.19 9.38
CA LEU A 47 -6.02 11.37 9.08
C LEU A 47 -4.51 11.04 9.05
N GLU A 48 -4.09 10.07 9.86
CA GLU A 48 -2.71 9.58 9.93
C GLU A 48 -2.21 8.96 8.61
N TRP A 49 -3.11 8.48 7.74
CA TRP A 49 -2.75 7.97 6.41
C TRP A 49 -2.33 9.10 5.47
N PHE A 50 -2.82 10.33 5.66
CA PHE A 50 -2.39 11.47 4.85
C PHE A 50 -0.96 11.89 5.17
N ASP A 51 -0.48 11.61 6.38
CA ASP A 51 0.92 11.84 6.76
C ASP A 51 1.81 10.70 6.23
N GLY A 52 1.39 9.44 6.43
CA GLY A 52 2.14 8.25 6.02
C GLY A 52 2.20 7.99 4.50
N TYR A 53 1.14 8.36 3.76
CA TYR A 53 1.04 8.18 2.30
C TYR A 53 1.01 9.51 1.53
N GLY A 54 1.07 10.66 2.21
CA GLY A 54 1.10 11.97 1.55
C GLY A 54 2.46 12.29 0.92
N GLU A 55 3.55 11.87 1.55
CA GLU A 55 4.90 11.96 0.99
C GLU A 55 5.17 10.80 0.02
N ARG A 56 6.11 10.95 -0.92
CA ARG A 56 6.46 9.85 -1.83
C ARG A 56 6.95 8.66 -1.03
N PHE A 57 6.48 7.46 -1.35
CA PHE A 57 6.97 6.23 -0.71
C PHE A 57 8.47 6.00 -0.95
N GLU A 58 9.04 6.58 -2.01
CA GLU A 58 10.50 6.62 -2.25
C GLU A 58 11.27 7.38 -1.14
N ASP A 59 10.62 8.34 -0.46
CA ASP A 59 11.14 9.05 0.72
C ASP A 59 10.80 8.33 2.03
N TYR A 60 9.90 7.34 1.97
CA TYR A 60 9.67 6.41 3.07
C TYR A 60 10.97 5.65 3.29
N ARG A 61 11.76 6.11 4.25
CA ARG A 61 13.04 5.50 4.63
C ARG A 61 12.73 4.13 5.20
N LEU A 62 12.62 3.14 4.32
CA LEU A 62 12.31 1.77 4.69
C LEU A 62 13.34 1.31 5.73
N PRO A 63 12.87 0.82 6.89
CA PRO A 63 13.76 0.53 7.99
C PRO A 63 14.76 -0.56 7.57
N LYS A 64 16.01 -0.41 8.01
CA LYS A 64 17.06 -1.39 7.70
C LYS A 64 16.87 -2.67 8.52
N ASP A 65 16.18 -2.61 9.65
CA ASP A 65 15.87 -3.78 10.45
C ASP A 65 14.73 -4.62 9.86
N LYS A 66 14.88 -5.94 9.88
CA LYS A 66 13.87 -6.86 9.34
C LYS A 66 12.56 -6.80 10.13
N THR A 67 12.62 -6.63 11.44
CA THR A 67 11.46 -6.60 12.34
C THR A 67 10.62 -5.35 12.09
N GLU A 68 11.28 -4.22 11.93
CA GLU A 68 10.62 -2.96 11.59
C GLU A 68 9.97 -3.03 10.20
N ARG A 69 10.63 -3.66 9.21
CA ARG A 69 10.02 -3.88 7.88
C ARG A 69 8.79 -4.77 7.93
N ASP A 70 8.82 -5.82 8.75
CA ASP A 70 7.69 -6.71 8.94
C ASP A 70 6.50 -5.93 9.54
N ALA A 71 6.76 -5.10 10.56
CA ALA A 71 5.74 -4.22 11.13
C ALA A 71 5.15 -3.24 10.11
N VAL A 72 5.99 -2.60 9.28
CA VAL A 72 5.53 -1.74 8.18
C VAL A 72 4.69 -2.52 7.18
N SER A 73 5.12 -3.73 6.81
CA SER A 73 4.38 -4.60 5.89
C SER A 73 3.01 -4.99 6.42
N VAL A 74 2.90 -5.25 7.73
CA VAL A 74 1.62 -5.55 8.38
C VAL A 74 0.70 -4.33 8.35
N VAL A 75 1.22 -3.14 8.67
CA VAL A 75 0.44 -1.89 8.62
C VAL A 75 -0.09 -1.63 7.22
N ILE A 76 0.79 -1.64 6.20
CA ILE A 76 0.40 -1.44 4.80
C ILE A 76 -0.63 -2.50 4.38
N GLY A 77 -0.42 -3.76 4.76
CA GLY A 77 -1.34 -4.87 4.54
C GLY A 77 -2.74 -4.62 5.11
N MET A 78 -2.80 -4.15 6.35
CA MET A 78 -4.05 -3.80 7.04
C MET A 78 -4.74 -2.61 6.36
N ASP A 79 -3.98 -1.58 6.01
CA ASP A 79 -4.49 -0.36 5.39
C ASP A 79 -5.11 -0.65 4.01
N GLY A 80 -4.40 -1.34 3.12
CA GLY A 80 -4.96 -1.69 1.81
C GLY A 80 -6.17 -2.62 1.92
N SER A 81 -6.16 -3.57 2.87
CA SER A 81 -7.33 -4.42 3.13
C SER A 81 -8.55 -3.63 3.61
N HIS A 82 -8.33 -2.66 4.50
CA HIS A 82 -9.38 -1.75 4.97
C HIS A 82 -9.94 -0.92 3.81
N LEU A 83 -9.07 -0.32 2.98
CA LEU A 83 -9.49 0.49 1.85
C LEU A 83 -10.34 -0.32 0.86
N MET A 84 -9.92 -1.53 0.50
CA MET A 84 -10.68 -2.40 -0.39
C MET A 84 -12.04 -2.78 0.20
N ALA A 85 -12.10 -3.09 1.49
CA ALA A 85 -13.37 -3.38 2.17
C ALA A 85 -14.32 -2.17 2.17
N CYS A 86 -13.81 -0.95 2.32
CA CYS A 86 -14.62 0.26 2.20
C CYS A 86 -15.14 0.47 0.78
N ILE A 87 -14.32 0.22 -0.24
CA ILE A 87 -14.71 0.34 -1.65
C ILE A 87 -15.80 -0.69 -2.00
N ASP A 88 -15.66 -1.94 -1.54
CA ASP A 88 -16.65 -3.00 -1.73
C ASP A 88 -18.01 -2.64 -1.09
N GLN A 89 -17.98 -2.06 0.11
CA GLN A 89 -19.17 -1.61 0.82
C GLN A 89 -19.79 -0.32 0.26
N ALA A 90 -19.07 0.43 -0.58
CA ALA A 90 -19.53 1.69 -1.18
C ALA A 90 -20.48 1.46 -2.36
N SER A 91 -21.60 0.77 -2.11
CA SER A 91 -22.62 0.41 -3.11
C SER A 91 -23.24 1.62 -3.84
N ASP A 92 -23.23 2.79 -3.21
CA ASP A 92 -23.70 4.06 -3.82
C ASP A 92 -22.68 4.65 -4.81
N LEU A 93 -21.41 4.22 -4.75
CA LEU A 93 -20.32 4.70 -5.60
C LEU A 93 -19.63 3.53 -6.33
N PRO A 94 -20.34 2.77 -7.18
CA PRO A 94 -19.78 1.61 -7.88
C PRO A 94 -18.60 1.98 -8.80
N ARG A 95 -18.52 3.24 -9.21
CA ARG A 95 -17.41 3.78 -10.00
C ARG A 95 -16.06 3.75 -9.28
N LEU A 96 -16.02 3.61 -7.95
CA LEU A 96 -14.76 3.53 -7.19
C LEU A 96 -13.97 2.28 -7.55
N ALA A 97 -14.64 1.12 -7.59
CA ALA A 97 -14.02 -0.15 -7.99
C ALA A 97 -13.53 -0.12 -9.44
N ALA A 98 -14.14 0.71 -10.30
CA ALA A 98 -13.77 0.85 -11.70
C ALA A 98 -12.58 1.81 -11.94
N LEU A 99 -12.07 2.50 -10.90
CA LEU A 99 -10.91 3.36 -11.07
C LEU A 99 -9.67 2.52 -11.41
N PRO A 100 -8.86 2.89 -12.42
CA PRO A 100 -7.66 2.12 -12.80
C PRO A 100 -6.69 1.92 -11.63
N ALA A 101 -6.55 2.94 -10.77
CA ALA A 101 -5.69 2.87 -9.60
C ALA A 101 -6.19 1.87 -8.55
N VAL A 102 -7.51 1.72 -8.40
CA VAL A 102 -8.12 0.74 -7.48
C VAL A 102 -8.00 -0.68 -8.03
N GLN A 103 -8.16 -0.85 -9.35
CA GLN A 103 -7.94 -2.14 -10.00
C GLN A 103 -6.47 -2.59 -9.92
N THR A 104 -5.53 -1.65 -10.10
CA THR A 104 -4.09 -1.91 -9.94
C THR A 104 -3.77 -2.32 -8.50
N LEU A 105 -4.37 -1.63 -7.52
CA LEU A 105 -4.25 -2.01 -6.11
C LEU A 105 -4.74 -3.43 -5.87
N ALA A 106 -5.91 -3.79 -6.39
CA ALA A 106 -6.49 -5.12 -6.23
C ALA A 106 -5.63 -6.22 -6.90
N ASP A 107 -5.02 -5.96 -8.05
CA ASP A 107 -4.12 -6.90 -8.74
C ASP A 107 -2.84 -7.15 -7.93
N VAL A 108 -2.25 -6.09 -7.37
CA VAL A 108 -1.04 -6.19 -6.53
C VAL A 108 -1.31 -6.86 -5.17
N TRP A 109 -2.56 -6.83 -4.69
CA TRP A 109 -2.95 -7.38 -3.39
C TRP A 109 -3.33 -8.88 -3.40
N GLN A 110 -3.32 -9.53 -4.56
CA GLN A 110 -3.55 -10.98 -4.71
C GLN A 110 -2.32 -11.81 -4.34
#